data_AF-C9LID1-F1
#
_entry.id   AF-C9LID1-F1
#
_cell.length_a   1.000
_cell.length_b   1.000
_cell.length_c   1.000
_cell.angle_alpha   90.00
_cell.angle_beta   90.00
_cell.angle_gamma   90.00
#
_symmetry.space_group_name_H-M   'P 1'
#
loop_
_entity.id
_entity.type
_entity.pdbx_description
1 polymer ?
#
loop_
_entity_poly.entity_id
_entity_poly.type
_entity_poly.pdbx_seq_one_letter_code
_entity_poly.pdbx_strand_id
1 'polypeptide(L)'
;MITTAANRSDTKEFIPLLQGANIPQGTAVLADKGYACGENRSYLQTHHLQDGIMHKAQRNRALTEEEKQRNKAISPIRSTIERTFGSIRRWFHGGRCRYRGLAKTHTQNILESIAFNLYRTPGIIMSSFVG
;
A
#
# COMPACT_ATOMS: atom_id res chain seq x y z
N MET A 1 -3.94 -9.11 2.91
CA MET A 1 -3.27 -9.08 1.59
C MET A 1 -4.29 -9.51 0.55
N ILE A 2 -4.39 -8.81 -0.58
CA ILE A 2 -5.27 -9.19 -1.70
C ILE A 2 -4.40 -9.58 -2.89
N THR A 3 -4.85 -10.53 -3.72
CA THR A 3 -4.17 -10.93 -4.96
C THR A 3 -5.16 -10.85 -6.10
N THR A 4 -4.81 -10.06 -7.09
CA THR A 4 -5.67 -9.74 -8.23
C THR A 4 -5.10 -10.32 -9.51
N ALA A 5 -5.95 -10.46 -10.52
CA ALA A 5 -5.52 -10.84 -11.85
C ALA A 5 -4.77 -9.68 -12.51
N ALA A 6 -3.80 -9.99 -13.39
CA ALA A 6 -2.98 -8.97 -14.04
C ALA A 6 -3.78 -7.99 -14.93
N ASN A 7 -4.99 -8.35 -15.34
CA ASN A 7 -5.89 -7.47 -16.10
C ASN A 7 -6.72 -6.53 -15.21
N ARG A 8 -6.65 -6.67 -13.87
CA ARG A 8 -7.29 -5.76 -12.92
C ARG A 8 -6.32 -4.63 -12.57
N SER A 9 -6.80 -3.40 -12.68
CA SER A 9 -6.03 -2.23 -12.31
C SER A 9 -6.05 -2.05 -10.80
N ASP A 10 -4.87 -1.90 -10.20
CA ASP A 10 -4.71 -1.65 -8.76
C ASP A 10 -5.52 -0.44 -8.29
N THR A 11 -5.70 0.59 -9.13
CA THR A 11 -6.53 1.77 -8.80
C THR A 11 -7.94 1.41 -8.36
N LYS A 12 -8.50 0.29 -8.87
CA LYS A 12 -9.85 -0.21 -8.55
C LYS A 12 -9.92 -1.05 -7.28
N GLU A 13 -8.77 -1.46 -6.74
CA GLU A 13 -8.69 -2.29 -5.53
C GLU A 13 -8.68 -1.46 -4.24
N PHE A 14 -8.56 -0.14 -4.36
CA PHE A 14 -8.54 0.78 -3.22
C PHE A 14 -9.78 0.65 -2.34
N ILE A 15 -10.97 0.75 -2.94
CA ILE A 15 -12.23 0.69 -2.20
C ILE A 15 -12.44 -0.68 -1.54
N PRO A 16 -12.29 -1.82 -2.26
CA PRO A 16 -12.34 -3.15 -1.64
C PRO A 16 -11.40 -3.32 -0.45
N LEU A 17 -10.18 -2.76 -0.52
CA LEU A 17 -9.22 -2.81 0.58
C LEU A 17 -9.71 -2.07 1.83
N LEU A 18 -10.33 -0.89 1.66
CA LEU A 18 -10.84 -0.10 2.78
C LEU A 18 -12.09 -0.73 3.41
N GLN A 19 -12.98 -1.30 2.60
CA GLN A 19 -14.18 -1.99 3.08
C GLN A 19 -13.82 -3.18 3.98
N GLY A 20 -12.75 -3.90 3.67
CA GLY A 20 -12.28 -5.02 4.49
C GLY A 20 -11.56 -4.63 5.78
N ALA A 21 -11.27 -3.34 6.01
CA ALA A 21 -10.34 -2.88 7.04
C ALA A 21 -10.99 -2.24 8.30
N ASN A 22 -12.33 -2.14 8.38
CA ASN A 22 -13.06 -1.53 9.51
C ASN A 22 -12.38 -0.26 10.06
N ILE A 23 -12.21 0.75 9.20
CA ILE A 23 -11.44 1.95 9.52
C ILE A 23 -12.33 2.95 10.26
N PRO A 24 -11.91 3.47 11.43
CA PRO A 24 -12.64 4.52 12.14
C PRO A 24 -12.79 5.80 11.30
N GLN A 25 -13.91 6.50 11.48
CA GLN A 25 -14.11 7.81 10.87
C GLN A 25 -13.03 8.80 11.30
N GLY A 26 -12.68 9.74 10.42
CA GLY A 26 -11.61 10.72 10.64
C GLY A 26 -10.20 10.18 10.43
N THR A 27 -10.02 8.88 10.18
CA THR A 27 -8.70 8.31 9.89
C THR A 27 -8.16 8.82 8.55
N ALA A 28 -6.89 9.22 8.53
CA ALA A 28 -6.19 9.55 7.29
C ALA A 28 -5.77 8.30 6.53
N VAL A 29 -6.30 8.16 5.31
CA VAL A 29 -5.95 7.05 4.42
C VAL A 29 -4.82 7.48 3.50
N LEU A 30 -3.60 7.09 3.86
CA LEU A 30 -2.39 7.43 3.11
C LEU A 30 -2.21 6.46 1.93
N ALA A 31 -2.16 7.01 0.72
CA ALA A 31 -2.03 6.20 -0.50
C ALA A 31 -1.14 6.86 -1.56
N ASP A 32 -0.65 6.05 -2.49
CA ASP A 32 0.16 6.52 -3.59
C ASP A 32 -0.63 7.22 -4.69
N LYS A 33 0.11 7.88 -5.59
CA LYS A 33 -0.45 8.59 -6.75
C LYS A 33 -1.11 7.66 -7.79
N GLY A 34 -0.88 6.35 -7.71
CA GLY A 34 -1.56 5.33 -8.51
C GLY A 34 -3.03 5.15 -8.12
N TYR A 35 -3.39 5.52 -6.88
CA TYR A 35 -4.78 5.55 -6.40
C TYR A 35 -5.48 6.89 -6.61
N ALA A 36 -4.80 7.88 -7.21
CA ALA A 36 -5.36 9.20 -7.47
C ALA A 36 -6.40 9.17 -8.60
N CYS A 37 -7.65 8.83 -8.25
CA CYS A 37 -8.81 8.98 -9.10
C CYS A 37 -9.98 9.63 -8.33
N GLY A 38 -10.91 10.23 -9.06
CA GLY A 38 -12.07 10.92 -8.45
C GLY A 38 -12.96 9.99 -7.64
N GLU A 39 -13.13 8.75 -8.09
CA GLU A 39 -13.91 7.71 -7.42
C GLU A 39 -13.35 7.40 -6.03
N ASN A 40 -12.03 7.19 -5.91
CA ASN A 40 -11.38 6.90 -4.62
C ASN A 40 -11.47 8.08 -3.66
N ARG A 41 -11.30 9.32 -4.15
CA ARG A 41 -11.43 10.52 -3.31
C ARG A 41 -12.86 10.76 -2.86
N SER A 42 -13.83 10.56 -3.75
CA SER A 42 -15.25 10.64 -3.42
C SER A 42 -15.62 9.61 -2.36
N TYR A 43 -15.11 8.38 -2.48
CA TYR A 43 -15.33 7.34 -1.48
C TYR A 43 -14.81 7.76 -0.10
N LEU A 44 -13.58 8.28 0.01
CA LEU A 44 -13.05 8.75 1.29
C LEU A 44 -13.95 9.84 1.90
N GLN A 45 -14.41 10.79 1.08
CA GLN A 45 -15.29 11.87 1.53
C GLN A 45 -16.64 11.33 2.04
N THR A 46 -17.31 10.46 1.28
CA THR A 46 -18.61 9.87 1.65
C THR A 46 -18.52 9.01 2.91
N HIS A 47 -17.36 8.41 3.19
CA HIS A 47 -17.12 7.59 4.37
C HIS A 47 -16.46 8.34 5.53
N HIS A 48 -16.39 9.68 5.48
CA HIS A 48 -15.79 10.54 6.51
C HIS A 48 -14.33 10.18 6.84
N LEU A 49 -13.57 9.75 5.83
CA LEU A 49 -12.14 9.46 5.92
C LEU A 49 -11.33 10.64 5.37
N GLN A 50 -10.16 10.93 5.95
CA GLN A 50 -9.32 12.02 5.45
C GLN A 50 -8.55 11.59 4.20
N ASP A 51 -8.56 12.43 3.17
CA ASP A 51 -7.86 12.20 1.90
C ASP A 51 -6.34 12.35 2.08
N GLY A 52 -5.66 11.21 2.19
CA GLY A 52 -4.21 11.09 2.17
C GLY A 52 -3.66 10.54 0.85
N ILE A 53 -4.43 10.58 -0.24
CA ILE A 53 -3.99 10.09 -1.55
C ILE A 53 -3.07 11.14 -2.20
N MET A 54 -1.81 10.75 -2.46
CA MET A 54 -0.85 11.61 -3.14
C MET A 54 -1.38 12.12 -4.49
N HIS A 55 -1.14 13.39 -4.79
CA HIS A 55 -1.56 13.98 -6.06
C HIS A 55 -0.71 13.47 -7.22
N LYS A 56 -1.37 13.27 -8.37
CA LYS A 56 -0.77 12.82 -9.63
C LYS A 56 -0.83 13.96 -10.63
N ALA A 57 0.31 14.32 -11.22
CA ALA A 57 0.33 15.24 -12.35
C ALA A 57 -0.49 14.68 -13.51
N GLN A 58 -1.20 15.54 -14.22
CA GLN A 58 -2.00 15.16 -15.40
C GLN A 58 -1.37 15.74 -16.66
N ARG A 59 -1.80 15.25 -17.83
CA ARG A 59 -1.35 15.80 -19.11
C ARG A 59 -1.64 17.31 -19.14
N ASN A 60 -0.60 18.11 -19.40
CA ASN A 60 -0.65 19.58 -19.40
C ASN A 60 -1.01 20.23 -18.05
N ARG A 61 -0.96 19.50 -16.93
CA ARG A 61 -1.19 20.04 -15.60
C ARG A 61 -0.14 19.51 -14.63
N ALA A 62 0.86 20.36 -14.38
CA ALA A 62 1.86 20.11 -13.34
C ALA A 62 1.22 20.20 -11.94
N LEU A 63 1.88 19.59 -10.96
CA LEU A 63 1.50 19.72 -9.55
C LEU A 63 1.79 21.13 -9.05
N THR A 64 0.88 21.67 -8.24
CA THR A 64 1.13 22.92 -7.52
C THR A 64 2.16 22.72 -6.41
N GLU A 65 2.77 23.81 -5.90
CA GLU A 65 3.73 23.71 -4.80
C GLU A 65 3.11 23.12 -3.53
N GLU A 66 1.84 23.42 -3.24
CA GLU A 66 1.10 22.82 -2.13
C GLU A 66 0.92 21.31 -2.30
N GLU A 67 0.58 20.85 -3.51
CA GLU A 67 0.44 19.43 -3.82
C GLU A 67 1.79 18.70 -3.70
N LYS A 68 2.88 19.35 -4.14
CA LYS A 68 4.24 18.82 -3.97
C LYS A 68 4.62 18.72 -2.50
N GLN A 69 4.35 19.75 -1.70
CA GLN A 69 4.67 19.75 -0.27
C GLN A 69 3.87 18.69 0.49
N ARG A 70 2.58 18.50 0.14
CA ARG A 70 1.76 17.40 0.67
C ARG A 70 2.35 16.03 0.30
N ASN A 71 2.69 15.83 -0.96
CA ASN A 71 3.31 14.58 -1.42
C ASN A 71 4.65 14.33 -0.70
N LYS A 72 5.44 15.38 -0.44
CA LYS A 72 6.69 15.31 0.32
C LYS A 72 6.46 14.88 1.77
N ALA A 73 5.40 15.35 2.42
CA ALA A 73 5.05 14.95 3.78
C ALA A 73 4.58 13.47 3.88
N ILE A 74 3.93 12.94 2.84
CA ILE A 74 3.45 11.55 2.81
C ILE A 74 4.58 10.54 2.48
N SER A 75 5.58 10.97 1.72
CA SER A 75 6.66 10.12 1.19
C SER A 75 7.42 9.30 2.25
N PRO A 76 7.80 9.83 3.44
CA PRO A 76 8.52 9.05 4.45
C PRO A 76 7.72 7.85 4.97
N ILE A 77 6.42 8.02 5.18
CA ILE A 77 5.54 6.93 5.65
C ILE A 77 5.49 5.81 4.61
N ARG A 78 5.37 6.20 3.33
CA ARG A 78 5.40 5.25 2.21
C ARG A 78 6.73 4.53 2.07
N SER A 79 7.85 5.22 2.29
CA SER A 79 9.18 4.60 2.20
C SER A 79 9.32 3.39 3.14
N THR A 80 8.64 3.41 4.29
CA THR A 80 8.60 2.28 5.23
C THR A 80 7.83 1.08 4.67
N ILE A 81 6.73 1.32 3.98
CA ILE A 81 5.93 0.29 3.31
C ILE A 81 6.71 -0.28 2.11
N GLU A 82 7.29 0.58 1.29
CA GLU A 82 8.10 0.18 0.13
C GLU A 82 9.33 -0.65 0.54
N ARG A 83 9.96 -0.29 1.67
CA ARG A 83 11.04 -1.10 2.26
C ARG A 83 10.58 -2.51 2.59
N THR A 84 9.37 -2.67 3.12
CA THR A 84 8.78 -3.99 3.43
C THR A 84 8.65 -4.84 2.16
N PHE A 85 8.05 -4.29 1.09
CA PHE A 85 7.94 -5.01 -0.19
C PHE A 85 9.31 -5.25 -0.85
N GLY A 86 10.25 -4.31 -0.72
CA GLY A 86 11.62 -4.46 -1.19
C GLY A 86 12.35 -5.61 -0.49
N SER A 87 12.19 -5.74 0.83
CA SER A 87 12.70 -6.86 1.61
C SER A 87 12.07 -8.18 1.20
N ILE A 88 10.75 -8.25 0.97
CA ILE A 88 10.09 -9.46 0.48
C ILE A 88 10.70 -9.92 -0.86
N ARG A 89 10.87 -8.98 -1.80
CA ARG A 89 11.49 -9.26 -3.10
C ARG A 89 12.93 -9.73 -2.96
N ARG A 90 13.72 -9.12 -2.07
CA ARG A 90 15.15 -9.41 -1.91
C ARG A 90 15.42 -10.70 -1.14
N TRP A 91 14.74 -10.93 -0.02
CA TRP A 91 15.03 -12.04 0.89
C TRP A 91 14.31 -13.32 0.49
N PHE A 92 13.08 -13.22 -0.02
CA PHE A 92 12.25 -14.38 -0.34
C PHE A 92 12.06 -14.58 -1.85
N HIS A 93 12.76 -13.81 -2.68
CA HIS A 93 12.63 -13.84 -4.15
C HIS A 93 11.17 -13.65 -4.61
N GLY A 94 10.43 -12.85 -3.83
CA GLY A 94 9.04 -12.52 -4.08
C GLY A 94 8.86 -11.54 -5.24
N GLY A 95 7.60 -11.16 -5.50
CA GLY A 95 7.26 -10.25 -6.58
C GLY A 95 7.32 -10.86 -8.00
N ARG A 96 7.49 -12.19 -8.09
CA ARG A 96 7.32 -12.96 -9.33
C ARG A 96 6.15 -13.93 -9.17
N CYS A 97 5.22 -13.91 -10.12
CA CYS A 97 4.14 -14.88 -10.19
C CYS A 97 4.67 -16.20 -10.78
N ARG A 98 5.02 -17.16 -9.91
CA ARG A 98 5.59 -18.45 -10.35
C ARG A 98 4.54 -19.46 -10.76
N TYR A 99 3.37 -19.36 -10.14
CA TYR A 99 2.28 -20.32 -10.33
C TYR A 99 1.22 -19.78 -11.27
N ARG A 100 0.63 -20.68 -12.06
CA ARG A 100 -0.56 -20.38 -12.85
C ARG A 100 -1.80 -20.45 -11.95
N GLY A 101 -2.60 -19.40 -11.97
CA GLY A 101 -3.88 -19.31 -11.26
C GLY A 101 -3.81 -18.51 -9.96
N LEU A 102 -4.88 -17.72 -9.72
CA LEU A 102 -4.96 -16.76 -8.62
C LEU A 102 -4.78 -17.41 -7.24
N ALA A 103 -5.39 -18.56 -6.99
CA ALA A 103 -5.31 -19.22 -5.69
C ALA A 103 -3.86 -19.56 -5.31
N LYS A 104 -3.09 -20.14 -6.24
CA LYS A 104 -1.69 -20.52 -5.99
C LYS A 104 -0.79 -19.29 -5.80
N THR A 105 -0.99 -18.26 -6.61
CA THR A 105 -0.25 -16.99 -6.46
C THR A 105 -0.61 -16.31 -5.14
N HIS A 106 -1.87 -16.34 -4.73
CA HIS A 106 -2.32 -15.80 -3.45
C HIS A 106 -1.69 -16.55 -2.27
N THR A 107 -1.63 -17.88 -2.33
CA THR A 107 -0.93 -18.67 -1.32
C THR A 107 0.56 -18.33 -1.25
N GLN A 108 1.25 -18.21 -2.39
CA GLN A 108 2.66 -17.78 -2.42
C GLN A 108 2.84 -16.43 -1.71
N ASN A 109 2.01 -15.46 -2.07
CA ASN A 109 1.95 -14.12 -1.52
C ASN A 109 1.77 -14.11 0.01
N ILE A 110 0.87 -14.94 0.55
CA ILE A 110 0.66 -15.11 1.99
C ILE A 110 1.90 -15.72 2.66
N LEU A 111 2.45 -16.79 2.10
CA LEU A 111 3.62 -17.47 2.67
C LEU A 111 4.85 -16.55 2.71
N GLU A 112 5.09 -15.76 1.66
CA GLU A 112 6.14 -14.74 1.63
C GLU A 112 5.95 -13.67 2.71
N SER A 113 4.70 -13.27 2.96
CA SER A 113 4.37 -12.29 4.01
C SER A 113 4.61 -12.87 5.42
N ILE A 114 4.25 -14.13 5.65
CA ILE A 114 4.50 -14.84 6.91
C ILE A 114 6.01 -14.99 7.13
N ALA A 115 6.74 -15.46 6.11
CA ALA A 115 8.19 -15.64 6.19
C ALA A 115 8.90 -14.32 6.49
N PHE A 116 8.46 -13.21 5.87
CA PHE A 116 8.99 -11.89 6.18
C PHE A 116 8.78 -11.48 7.64
N ASN A 117 7.57 -11.68 8.18
CA ASN A 117 7.29 -11.37 9.57
C ASN A 117 8.17 -12.21 10.50
N LEU A 118 8.27 -13.53 10.27
CA LEU A 118 9.12 -14.43 11.07
C LEU A 118 10.59 -14.01 11.05
N TYR A 119 11.12 -13.62 9.89
CA TYR A 119 12.51 -13.17 9.78
C TYR A 119 12.78 -11.84 10.51
N ARG A 120 11.78 -10.95 10.58
CA ARG A 120 11.90 -9.63 11.21
C ARG A 120 11.73 -9.68 12.74
N THR A 121 10.92 -10.60 13.25
CA THR A 121 10.54 -10.69 14.66
C THR A 121 11.73 -10.70 15.64
N PRO A 122 12.82 -11.46 15.42
CA PRO A 122 13.96 -11.46 16.35
C PRO A 122 14.56 -10.06 16.53
N GLY A 123 14.70 -9.28 15.45
CA GLY A 123 15.23 -7.92 15.52
C GLY A 123 14.33 -6.97 16.32
N ILE A 124 13.01 -7.13 16.21
CA ILE A 124 12.04 -6.33 16.99
C ILE A 124 12.15 -6.68 18.48
N ILE A 125 12.14 -7.98 18.81
CA ILE A 125 12.24 -8.46 20.19
C ILE A 125 13.56 -7.97 20.83
N MET A 126 14.68 -8.11 20.13
CA MET A 126 15.97 -7.64 20.65
C MET A 126 16.00 -6.12 20.85
N SER A 127 15.40 -5.35 19.94
CA SER A 127 15.34 -3.89 20.08
C SER A 127 14.48 -3.43 21.27
N SER A 128 13.46 -4.20 21.66
CA SER A 128 12.63 -3.89 22.82
C SER A 128 13.29 -4.18 24.18
N PHE A 129 14.39 -4.92 24.21
CA PHE A 129 15.17 -5.19 25.43
C PHE A 129 16.31 -4.20 25.66
N VAL A 130 16.65 -3.38 24.66
CA VAL A 130 17.79 -2.45 24.69
C VAL A 130 17.34 -0.98 24.86
N GLY A 131 16.03 -0.73 24.93
CA GLY A 131 15.43 0.57 25.25
C GLY A 131 14.90 0.60 26.67
#